data_AF-A0A2M9A637-F1
#
_entry.id   AF-A0A2M9A637-F1
#
_cell.length_a   1.000
_cell.length_b   1.000
_cell.length_c   1.000
_cell.angle_alpha   90.00
_cell.angle_beta   90.00
_cell.angle_gamma   90.00
#
_symmetry.space_group_name_H-M   'P 1'
#
loop_
_entity.id
_entity.type
_entity.pdbx_description
1 polymer ?
#
loop_
_entity_poly.entity_id
_entity_poly.type
_entity_poly.pdbx_seq_one_letter_code
_entity_poly.pdbx_strand_id
1 'polypeptide(L)'
;MKELYQKLRTFTGKSYGLYKSLTGKTWNFGDFDMEFIHVQGDPYAPASRLKFNAPIEILGIPAEWGNSPVKRLALADYLLRRLSAEVEIRSEEEKLPIHALVPGEEVLVRNALWVGGPSENGGKAVVEVMLSVGLPGDKRIIDVPAAVDLLTATIPDLLMTLYLNSEAERAEALKYIESLEVREALLAAVQEKGFVAFVPNGAILPRESGTSDLPKKDAVPFEAPKELLQTFEVCGKKISGMAIPKGITIIAGGAYHGKSTLLSALESSAVPHVLGDGREWIVTDPSAMRIAAEPGRIVKGTRIAPFVRQLPFGVSTEKFETRSASGSTSEAANVMEALEFGSKTLYVDEDASAVNFLIRDARMRSLVGEKDEPLIPLSDRAEELKKLGVNMVLVVGACGDYLKVADTVLVMKNYEPMDETAKAKEIAAASSLQAPLEKLPSFGNLKCRPFPALSEDLVGGVKTRTAQERQVKIRLRGTELTIGYITADLRALFPTARTAQLSGLGLFLLNMLQNVEELPTDEAIHKLYVQIQNVGFRRLPQGFSKDSELPREQEIAAALLRFENPPKP
;
A
#
# COMPACT_ATOMS: atom_id res chain seq x y z
N MET A 1 19.74 -8.68 30.55
CA MET A 1 18.80 -9.15 31.58
C MET A 1 19.33 -8.90 32.98
N LYS A 2 20.35 -9.61 33.50
CA LYS A 2 20.85 -9.39 34.89
C LYS A 2 21.20 -7.94 35.20
N GLU A 3 21.85 -7.26 34.27
CA GLU A 3 22.20 -5.85 34.45
C GLU A 3 20.97 -4.93 34.48
N LEU A 4 19.98 -5.17 33.60
CA LEU A 4 18.72 -4.42 33.59
C LEU A 4 17.95 -4.64 34.90
N TYR A 5 17.86 -5.90 35.34
CA TYR A 5 17.26 -6.26 36.62
C TYR A 5 17.89 -5.49 37.79
N GLN A 6 19.22 -5.49 37.87
CA GLN A 6 19.95 -4.74 38.90
C GLN A 6 19.67 -3.24 38.81
N LYS A 7 19.62 -2.68 37.61
CA LYS A 7 19.30 -1.27 37.39
C LYS A 7 17.88 -0.94 37.85
N LEU A 8 16.88 -1.72 37.47
CA LEU A 8 15.48 -1.52 37.84
C LEU A 8 15.28 -1.56 39.36
N ARG A 9 16.00 -2.43 40.09
CA ARG A 9 15.97 -2.45 41.56
C ARG A 9 16.43 -1.15 42.21
N THR A 10 17.24 -0.34 41.54
CA THR A 10 17.63 0.99 42.04
C THR A 10 16.53 2.04 41.89
N PHE A 11 15.43 1.73 41.20
CA PHE A 11 14.34 2.64 40.92
C PHE A 11 13.24 2.64 42.01
N THR A 12 13.39 1.86 43.08
CA THR A 12 12.39 1.79 44.14
C THR A 12 12.12 3.18 44.73
N GLY A 13 10.85 3.58 44.72
CA GLY A 13 10.40 4.91 45.19
C GLY A 13 10.84 6.09 44.32
N LYS A 14 11.42 5.84 43.12
CA LYS A 14 11.84 6.90 42.20
C LYS A 14 10.71 7.35 41.29
N SER A 15 10.87 8.57 40.76
CA SER A 15 9.91 9.14 39.83
C SER A 15 9.87 8.39 38.51
N TYR A 16 8.69 8.33 37.89
CA TYR A 16 8.43 7.63 36.63
C TYR A 16 9.38 8.05 35.50
N GLY A 17 9.71 9.34 35.44
CA GLY A 17 10.63 9.88 34.43
C GLY A 17 12.04 9.26 34.47
N LEU A 18 12.43 8.57 35.55
CA LEU A 18 13.72 7.89 35.65
C LEU A 18 13.85 6.72 34.65
N TYR A 19 12.76 6.16 34.13
CA TYR A 19 12.82 5.16 33.05
C TYR A 19 13.60 5.68 31.83
N LYS A 20 13.62 6.99 31.57
CA LYS A 20 14.39 7.57 30.45
C LYS A 20 15.89 7.31 30.57
N SER A 21 16.39 7.05 31.77
CA SER A 21 17.80 6.67 31.97
C SER A 21 18.15 5.28 31.44
N LEU A 22 17.16 4.49 31.00
CA LEU A 22 17.38 3.20 30.34
C LEU A 22 17.64 3.32 28.82
N THR A 23 17.41 4.50 28.24
CA THR A 23 17.67 4.80 26.82
C THR A 23 19.17 4.96 26.55
N GLY A 24 19.58 4.83 25.27
CA GLY A 24 20.98 5.00 24.85
C GLY A 24 21.91 3.85 25.24
N LYS A 25 21.34 2.72 25.68
CA LYS A 25 22.08 1.52 26.05
C LYS A 25 21.42 0.27 25.46
N THR A 26 22.25 -0.63 24.98
CA THR A 26 21.88 -2.00 24.63
C THR A 26 21.98 -2.91 25.86
N TRP A 27 20.94 -3.68 26.11
CA TRP A 27 20.83 -4.61 27.22
C TRP A 27 20.88 -6.03 26.67
N ASN A 28 21.91 -6.80 27.01
CA ASN A 28 22.04 -8.18 26.53
C ASN A 28 21.09 -9.12 27.30
N PHE A 29 20.20 -9.80 26.61
CA PHE A 29 19.19 -10.73 27.12
C PHE A 29 19.52 -12.20 26.85
N GLY A 30 20.81 -12.53 26.67
CA GLY A 30 21.24 -13.83 26.17
C GLY A 30 21.17 -13.83 24.65
N ASP A 31 20.12 -14.43 24.10
CA ASP A 31 19.92 -14.61 22.65
C ASP A 31 19.49 -13.33 21.94
N PHE A 32 18.93 -12.37 22.68
CA PHE A 32 18.50 -11.08 22.18
C PHE A 32 19.34 -9.94 22.75
N ASP A 33 19.54 -8.90 21.96
CA ASP A 33 19.94 -7.59 22.42
C ASP A 33 18.74 -6.64 22.42
N MET A 34 18.49 -5.98 23.54
CA MET A 34 17.33 -5.11 23.74
C MET A 34 17.73 -3.64 23.84
N GLU A 35 16.98 -2.74 23.19
CA GLU A 35 17.16 -1.29 23.28
C GLU A 35 15.83 -0.58 23.57
N PHE A 36 15.87 0.42 24.45
CA PHE A 36 14.77 1.37 24.62
C PHE A 36 14.88 2.48 23.57
N ILE A 37 14.07 2.40 22.51
CA ILE A 37 14.03 3.39 21.42
C ILE A 37 13.27 4.63 21.86
N HIS A 38 12.15 4.42 22.55
CA HIS A 38 11.35 5.47 23.15
C HIS A 38 10.90 5.05 24.54
N VAL A 39 10.89 5.98 25.49
CA VAL A 39 10.38 5.78 26.84
C VAL A 39 9.29 6.80 27.12
N GLN A 40 8.11 6.29 27.48
CA GLN A 40 6.93 7.10 27.79
C GLN A 40 7.18 8.06 28.96
N GLY A 41 6.60 9.25 28.88
CA GLY A 41 6.82 10.33 29.86
C GLY A 41 6.14 10.09 31.21
N ASP A 42 5.02 9.38 31.20
CA ASP A 42 4.17 9.03 32.32
C ASP A 42 3.35 7.77 31.98
N PRO A 43 2.66 7.13 32.94
CA PRO A 43 1.89 5.90 32.69
C PRO A 43 0.76 6.01 31.66
N TYR A 44 0.27 7.22 31.36
CA TYR A 44 -0.84 7.47 30.44
C TYR A 44 -0.40 7.99 29.07
N ALA A 45 0.90 8.28 28.90
CA ALA A 45 1.49 8.66 27.63
C ALA A 45 1.54 7.46 26.66
N PRO A 46 1.70 7.70 25.34
CA PRO A 46 1.94 6.63 24.38
C PRO A 46 3.06 5.70 24.85
N ALA A 47 2.83 4.40 24.72
CA ALA A 47 3.69 3.35 25.27
C ALA A 47 5.15 3.46 24.82
N SER A 48 6.05 2.96 25.66
CA SER A 48 7.48 2.87 25.36
C SER A 48 7.72 1.92 24.19
N ARG A 49 8.75 2.17 23.38
CA ARG A 49 9.09 1.32 22.23
C ARG A 49 10.40 0.61 22.48
N LEU A 50 10.34 -0.72 22.52
CA LEU A 50 11.45 -1.60 22.80
C LEU A 50 11.80 -2.39 21.54
N LYS A 51 13.06 -2.31 21.13
CA LYS A 51 13.61 -3.05 20.01
C LYS A 51 14.37 -4.25 20.55
N PHE A 52 14.13 -5.42 19.98
CA PHE A 52 14.87 -6.65 20.23
C PHE A 52 15.53 -7.10 18.95
N ASN A 53 16.77 -7.59 19.02
CA ASN A 53 17.47 -8.12 17.87
C ASN A 53 18.19 -9.43 18.19
N ALA A 54 18.13 -10.39 17.28
CA ALA A 54 18.80 -11.68 17.40
C ALA A 54 19.25 -12.20 16.01
N PRO A 55 20.41 -12.86 15.90
CA PRO A 55 20.75 -13.67 14.73
C PRO A 55 19.72 -14.77 14.50
N ILE A 56 19.29 -14.99 13.25
CA ILE A 56 18.20 -15.94 12.97
C ILE A 56 18.54 -17.39 13.34
N GLU A 57 19.82 -17.76 13.25
CA GLU A 57 20.31 -19.12 13.58
C GLU A 57 20.05 -19.48 15.05
N ILE A 58 20.15 -18.51 15.96
CA ILE A 58 19.90 -18.72 17.39
C ILE A 58 18.41 -19.03 17.64
N LEU A 59 17.53 -18.51 16.79
CA LEU A 59 16.09 -18.75 16.84
C LEU A 59 15.69 -20.10 16.19
N GLY A 60 16.66 -20.96 15.85
CA GLY A 60 16.40 -22.22 15.15
C GLY A 60 16.00 -22.04 13.68
N ILE A 61 16.17 -20.83 13.13
CA ILE A 61 15.82 -20.51 11.74
C ILE A 61 17.03 -20.76 10.84
N PRO A 62 16.88 -21.52 9.74
CA PRO A 62 17.97 -21.76 8.80
C PRO A 62 18.50 -20.47 8.16
N ALA A 63 19.83 -20.33 8.07
CA ALA A 63 20.50 -19.14 7.55
C ALA A 63 20.07 -18.80 6.10
N GLU A 64 19.76 -19.82 5.30
CA GLU A 64 19.32 -19.69 3.92
C GLU A 64 17.94 -19.04 3.75
N TRP A 65 17.18 -18.83 4.84
CA TRP A 65 15.93 -18.07 4.78
C TRP A 65 16.16 -16.56 4.92
N GLY A 66 17.36 -16.14 5.32
CA GLY A 66 17.78 -14.75 5.38
C GLY A 66 18.51 -14.23 4.13
N ASN A 67 18.67 -15.05 3.08
CA ASN A 67 19.58 -14.75 1.97
C ASN A 67 18.96 -14.02 0.76
N SER A 68 17.63 -13.88 0.71
CA SER A 68 16.89 -13.25 -0.39
C SER A 68 15.84 -12.29 0.16
N PRO A 69 15.61 -11.11 -0.47
CA PRO A 69 14.55 -10.18 -0.07
C PRO A 69 13.17 -10.83 0.08
N VAL A 70 12.81 -11.74 -0.83
CA VAL A 70 11.51 -12.44 -0.82
C VAL A 70 11.37 -13.30 0.44
N LYS A 71 12.38 -14.12 0.74
CA LYS A 71 12.38 -14.98 1.93
C LYS A 71 12.37 -14.16 3.23
N ARG A 72 13.16 -13.07 3.26
CA ARG A 72 13.21 -12.15 4.41
C ARG A 72 11.84 -11.51 4.67
N LEU A 73 11.16 -11.06 3.61
CA LEU A 73 9.83 -10.48 3.70
C LEU A 73 8.79 -11.49 4.21
N ALA A 74 8.75 -12.70 3.62
CA ALA A 74 7.83 -13.76 4.04
C ALA A 74 8.08 -14.20 5.49
N LEU A 75 9.34 -14.41 5.86
CA LEU A 75 9.72 -14.78 7.22
C LEU A 75 9.37 -13.67 8.21
N ALA A 76 9.62 -12.42 7.86
CA ALA A 76 9.28 -11.29 8.72
C ALA A 76 7.76 -11.21 8.99
N ASP A 77 6.96 -11.39 7.95
CA ASP A 77 5.50 -11.38 8.06
C ASP A 77 4.98 -12.56 8.89
N TYR A 78 5.47 -13.78 8.63
CA TYR A 78 5.08 -14.98 9.39
C TYR A 78 5.41 -14.86 10.88
N LEU A 79 6.63 -14.45 11.22
CA LEU A 79 7.05 -14.28 12.62
C LEU A 79 6.24 -13.17 13.31
N LEU A 80 5.91 -12.09 12.60
CA LEU A 80 5.09 -11.02 13.17
C LEU A 80 3.68 -11.51 13.48
N ARG A 81 3.07 -12.29 12.59
CA ARG A 81 1.74 -12.89 12.82
C ARG A 81 1.72 -13.81 14.03
N ARG A 82 2.75 -14.67 14.18
CA ARG A 82 2.88 -15.53 15.36
C ARG A 82 2.98 -14.71 16.65
N LEU A 83 3.86 -13.70 16.65
CA LEU A 83 4.08 -12.85 17.82
C LEU A 83 2.83 -12.02 18.15
N SER A 84 2.19 -11.41 17.16
CA SER A 84 1.01 -10.57 17.38
C SER A 84 -0.17 -11.37 17.90
N ALA A 85 -0.40 -12.58 17.37
CA ALA A 85 -1.46 -13.47 17.85
C ALA A 85 -1.22 -13.87 19.32
N GLU A 86 0.01 -14.22 19.70
CA GLU A 86 0.33 -14.54 21.10
C GLU A 86 0.12 -13.32 22.01
N VAL A 87 0.55 -12.13 21.58
CA VAL A 87 0.35 -10.90 22.34
C VAL A 87 -1.13 -10.59 22.51
N GLU A 88 -1.97 -10.79 21.48
CA GLU A 88 -3.42 -10.60 21.59
C GLU A 88 -4.06 -11.55 22.59
N ILE A 89 -3.79 -12.87 22.47
CA ILE A 89 -4.31 -13.90 23.39
C ILE A 89 -3.98 -13.55 24.84
N ARG A 90 -2.70 -13.30 25.11
CA ARG A 90 -2.26 -12.99 26.48
C ARG A 90 -2.71 -11.61 26.96
N SER A 91 -2.92 -10.65 26.07
CA SER A 91 -3.52 -9.35 26.44
C SER A 91 -4.96 -9.50 26.89
N GLU A 92 -5.73 -10.41 26.29
CA GLU A 92 -7.09 -10.72 26.72
C GLU A 92 -7.13 -11.47 28.06
N GLU A 93 -6.24 -12.44 28.25
CA GLU A 93 -6.21 -13.30 29.44
C GLU A 93 -5.55 -12.62 30.66
N GLU A 94 -4.41 -11.96 30.47
CA GLU A 94 -3.54 -11.44 31.53
C GLU A 94 -3.55 -9.90 31.64
N LYS A 95 -4.22 -9.18 30.72
CA LYS A 95 -4.18 -7.71 30.59
C LYS A 95 -2.76 -7.15 30.43
N LEU A 96 -1.97 -7.80 29.58
CA LEU A 96 -0.60 -7.39 29.30
C LEU A 96 -0.54 -5.96 28.75
N PRO A 97 0.34 -5.09 29.29
CA PRO A 97 0.58 -3.76 28.74
C PRO A 97 1.55 -3.83 27.55
N ILE A 98 1.39 -4.81 26.65
CA ILE A 98 2.25 -5.05 25.50
C ILE A 98 1.38 -5.02 24.24
N HIS A 99 1.86 -4.36 23.21
CA HIS A 99 1.24 -4.33 21.90
C HIS A 99 2.28 -4.61 20.81
N ALA A 100 1.99 -5.59 19.97
CA ALA A 100 2.67 -5.83 18.70
C ALA A 100 1.76 -5.38 17.55
N LEU A 101 2.33 -4.89 16.45
CA LEU A 101 1.54 -4.55 15.27
C LEU A 101 0.88 -5.82 14.71
N VAL A 102 -0.45 -5.80 14.57
CA VAL A 102 -1.20 -6.83 13.88
C VAL A 102 -1.21 -6.52 12.38
N PRO A 103 -0.57 -7.34 11.53
CA PRO A 103 -0.60 -7.14 10.09
C PRO A 103 -1.97 -7.53 9.52
N GLY A 104 -2.42 -6.82 8.48
CA GLY A 104 -3.56 -7.23 7.65
C GLY A 104 -3.15 -8.31 6.65
N GLU A 105 -3.98 -8.57 5.64
CA GLU A 105 -3.73 -9.69 4.72
C GLU A 105 -2.55 -9.47 3.76
N GLU A 106 -2.21 -8.21 3.49
CA GLU A 106 -1.05 -7.85 2.66
C GLU A 106 0.27 -8.16 3.38
N VAL A 107 1.26 -8.62 2.63
CA VAL A 107 2.63 -8.89 3.09
C VAL A 107 3.51 -7.73 2.69
N LEU A 108 3.76 -6.81 3.63
CA LEU A 108 4.49 -5.55 3.41
C LEU A 108 5.76 -5.48 4.25
N VAL A 109 6.70 -4.60 3.86
CA VAL A 109 7.87 -4.26 4.69
C VAL A 109 7.39 -3.44 5.89
N ARG A 110 7.75 -3.88 7.10
CA ARG A 110 7.32 -3.25 8.36
C ARG A 110 8.49 -2.96 9.27
N ASN A 111 8.32 -1.98 10.17
CA ASN A 111 9.27 -1.74 11.25
C ASN A 111 8.94 -2.52 12.54
N ALA A 112 7.78 -3.17 12.61
CA ALA A 112 7.36 -3.97 13.74
C ALA A 112 8.11 -5.30 13.82
N LEU A 113 8.39 -5.90 12.66
CA LEU A 113 9.33 -7.00 12.53
C LEU A 113 10.06 -6.88 11.20
N TRP A 114 11.39 -7.02 11.26
CA TRP A 114 12.27 -6.90 10.11
C TRP A 114 13.28 -8.04 10.12
N VAL A 115 13.49 -8.68 8.97
CA VAL A 115 14.59 -9.62 8.78
C VAL A 115 15.66 -8.94 7.92
N GLY A 116 16.76 -8.57 8.55
CA GLY A 116 17.94 -8.03 7.89
C GLY A 116 18.79 -9.15 7.30
N GLY A 117 19.28 -8.95 6.08
CA GLY A 117 20.15 -9.89 5.38
C GLY A 117 21.61 -9.82 5.84
N PRO A 118 22.43 -10.80 5.44
CA PRO A 118 23.85 -10.86 5.82
C PRO A 118 24.69 -9.67 5.35
N SER A 119 24.37 -9.11 4.17
CA SER A 119 25.11 -8.01 3.55
C SER A 119 25.18 -6.75 4.40
N GLU A 120 24.12 -6.46 5.14
CA GLU A 120 23.97 -5.25 5.93
C GLU A 120 24.13 -5.49 7.45
N ASN A 121 24.37 -6.73 7.88
CA ASN A 121 24.46 -7.11 9.29
C ASN A 121 25.68 -8.00 9.59
N GLY A 122 26.86 -7.62 9.07
CA GLY A 122 28.12 -8.24 9.46
C GLY A 122 28.25 -9.73 9.09
N GLY A 123 27.61 -10.15 8.00
CA GLY A 123 27.65 -11.52 7.51
C GLY A 123 26.60 -12.47 8.10
N LYS A 124 25.69 -11.98 8.94
CA LYS A 124 24.60 -12.79 9.52
C LYS A 124 23.24 -12.17 9.22
N ALA A 125 22.24 -13.00 8.95
CA ALA A 125 20.86 -12.51 8.94
C ALA A 125 20.37 -12.30 10.38
N VAL A 126 19.59 -11.24 10.59
CA VAL A 126 19.10 -10.85 11.92
C VAL A 126 17.60 -10.61 11.89
N VAL A 127 16.89 -11.05 12.92
CA VAL A 127 15.51 -10.67 13.20
C VAL A 127 15.54 -9.48 14.15
N GLU A 128 14.81 -8.42 13.79
CA GLU A 128 14.53 -7.29 14.65
C GLU A 128 13.03 -7.21 14.91
N VAL A 129 12.66 -7.04 16.18
CA VAL A 129 11.26 -6.91 16.63
C VAL A 129 11.09 -5.61 17.38
N MET A 130 9.97 -4.94 17.17
CA MET A 130 9.56 -3.76 17.90
C MET A 130 8.27 -4.04 18.67
N LEU A 131 8.31 -3.82 19.99
CA LEU A 131 7.13 -3.90 20.85
C LEU A 131 6.81 -2.52 21.43
N SER A 132 5.51 -2.23 21.53
CA SER A 132 5.01 -1.12 22.34
C SER A 132 4.69 -1.65 23.73
N VAL A 133 5.33 -1.11 24.76
CA VAL A 133 5.27 -1.61 26.15
C VAL A 133 4.91 -0.48 27.09
N GLY A 134 3.75 -0.59 27.74
CA GLY A 134 3.32 0.30 28.81
C GLY A 134 4.14 0.01 30.08
N LEU A 135 5.14 0.83 30.35
CA LEU A 135 6.02 0.62 31.50
C LEU A 135 5.25 0.81 32.83
N PRO A 136 5.33 -0.15 33.77
CA PRO A 136 4.54 -0.10 35.00
C PRO A 136 4.88 1.09 35.89
N GLY A 137 3.84 1.69 36.47
CA GLY A 137 3.95 2.74 37.46
C GLY A 137 2.59 3.19 37.96
N ASP A 138 2.55 3.62 39.23
CA ASP A 138 1.37 4.25 39.82
C ASP A 138 1.61 5.76 39.94
N LYS A 139 0.72 6.54 39.31
CA LYS A 139 0.80 7.99 39.19
C LYS A 139 2.14 8.47 38.62
N ARG A 140 3.08 8.84 39.50
CA ARG A 140 4.40 9.38 39.14
C ARG A 140 5.55 8.56 39.71
N ILE A 141 5.28 7.35 40.23
CA ILE A 141 6.27 6.48 40.86
C ILE A 141 6.39 5.20 40.04
N ILE A 142 7.61 4.71 39.89
CA ILE A 142 7.91 3.46 39.20
C ILE A 142 7.42 2.27 40.05
N ASP A 143 6.63 1.38 39.45
CA ASP A 143 6.30 0.08 40.04
C ASP A 143 7.42 -0.91 39.68
N VAL A 144 8.42 -1.00 40.55
CA VAL A 144 9.62 -1.81 40.31
C VAL A 144 9.31 -3.31 40.22
N PRO A 145 8.55 -3.93 41.14
CA PRO A 145 8.19 -5.35 41.01
C PRO A 145 7.54 -5.68 39.67
N ALA A 146 6.52 -4.92 39.25
CA ALA A 146 5.84 -5.16 37.98
C ALA A 146 6.76 -4.90 36.78
N ALA A 147 7.60 -3.87 36.83
CA ALA A 147 8.55 -3.57 35.76
C ALA A 147 9.62 -4.65 35.61
N VAL A 148 10.10 -5.20 36.72
CA VAL A 148 11.05 -6.32 36.74
C VAL A 148 10.41 -7.56 36.13
N ASP A 149 9.20 -7.92 36.55
CA ASP A 149 8.48 -9.08 36.02
C ASP A 149 8.23 -8.94 34.51
N LEU A 150 7.64 -7.81 34.09
CA LEU A 150 7.36 -7.51 32.69
C LEU A 150 8.61 -7.58 31.80
N LEU A 151 9.70 -6.90 32.20
CA LEU A 151 10.89 -6.76 31.38
C LEU A 151 11.83 -7.96 31.46
N THR A 152 11.75 -8.81 32.49
CA THR A 152 12.72 -9.90 32.70
C THR A 152 12.12 -11.30 32.76
N ALA A 153 10.79 -11.42 32.79
CA ALA A 153 10.09 -12.70 32.67
C ALA A 153 9.09 -12.68 31.50
N THR A 154 8.11 -11.77 31.52
CA THR A 154 7.01 -11.76 30.55
C THR A 154 7.46 -11.52 29.11
N ILE A 155 8.25 -10.48 28.85
CA ILE A 155 8.72 -10.19 27.48
C ILE A 155 9.67 -11.29 26.96
N PRO A 156 10.69 -11.76 27.72
CA PRO A 156 11.51 -12.88 27.28
C PRO A 156 10.69 -14.13 26.92
N ASP A 157 9.67 -14.46 27.72
CA ASP A 157 8.76 -15.57 27.45
C ASP A 157 7.96 -15.35 26.14
N LEU A 158 7.42 -14.15 25.91
CA LEU A 158 6.78 -13.80 24.63
C LEU A 158 7.72 -13.93 23.43
N LEU A 159 8.99 -13.52 23.57
CA LEU A 159 9.98 -13.63 22.49
C LEU A 159 10.31 -15.09 22.13
N MET A 160 9.97 -16.07 22.99
CA MET A 160 10.12 -17.49 22.66
C MET A 160 9.25 -17.91 21.46
N THR A 161 8.17 -17.18 21.16
CA THR A 161 7.34 -17.41 19.97
C THR A 161 8.06 -17.21 18.64
N LEU A 162 9.20 -16.50 18.65
CA LEU A 162 10.02 -16.27 17.47
C LEU A 162 10.90 -17.48 17.13
N TYR A 163 11.05 -18.43 18.05
CA TYR A 163 11.85 -19.63 17.81
C TYR A 163 11.10 -20.64 16.94
N LEU A 164 11.84 -21.32 16.07
CA LEU A 164 11.37 -22.46 15.29
C LEU A 164 12.10 -23.71 15.79
N ASN A 165 11.71 -24.19 16.97
CA ASN A 165 12.42 -25.25 17.68
C ASN A 165 12.08 -26.66 17.14
N SER A 166 10.92 -26.83 16.52
CA SER A 166 10.46 -28.10 15.98
C SER A 166 10.55 -28.17 14.45
N GLU A 167 10.52 -29.39 13.89
CA GLU A 167 10.36 -29.58 12.45
C GLU A 167 9.00 -29.10 11.95
N ALA A 168 7.94 -29.20 12.77
CA ALA A 168 6.60 -28.76 12.41
C ALA A 168 6.53 -27.23 12.24
N GLU A 169 7.10 -26.46 13.16
CA GLU A 169 7.17 -24.99 13.07
C GLU A 169 8.00 -24.54 11.86
N ARG A 170 9.13 -25.22 11.60
CA ARG A 170 9.94 -24.95 10.41
C ARG A 170 9.19 -25.28 9.12
N ALA A 171 8.50 -26.41 9.07
CA ALA A 171 7.69 -26.79 7.92
C ALA A 171 6.53 -25.81 7.68
N GLU A 172 5.95 -25.24 8.73
CA GLU A 172 4.93 -24.20 8.60
C GLU A 172 5.51 -22.90 8.06
N ALA A 173 6.58 -22.37 8.67
CA ALA A 173 7.26 -21.17 8.19
C ALA A 173 7.68 -21.28 6.72
N LEU A 174 8.17 -22.47 6.32
CA LEU A 174 8.57 -22.75 4.95
C LEU A 174 7.41 -22.60 3.96
N LYS A 175 6.18 -22.97 4.33
CA LYS A 175 5.00 -22.78 3.46
C LYS A 175 4.73 -21.31 3.14
N TYR A 176 4.92 -20.42 4.11
CA TYR A 176 4.76 -18.97 3.90
C TYR A 176 5.83 -18.43 2.96
N ILE A 177 7.08 -18.88 3.13
CA ILE A 177 8.20 -18.53 2.25
C ILE A 177 7.93 -19.03 0.83
N GLU A 178 7.61 -20.31 0.67
CA GLU A 178 7.34 -20.92 -0.63
C GLU A 178 6.15 -20.26 -1.33
N SER A 179 5.10 -19.88 -0.59
CA SER A 179 3.93 -19.20 -1.16
C SER A 179 4.33 -17.87 -1.81
N LEU A 180 5.17 -17.08 -1.13
CA LEU A 180 5.63 -15.80 -1.66
C LEU A 180 6.61 -15.99 -2.82
N GLU A 181 7.50 -16.99 -2.77
CA GLU A 181 8.38 -17.33 -3.90
C GLU A 181 7.59 -17.75 -5.14
N VAL A 182 6.54 -18.56 -4.97
CA VAL A 182 5.62 -18.94 -6.06
C VAL A 182 4.96 -17.72 -6.67
N ARG A 183 4.46 -16.80 -5.84
CA ARG A 183 3.83 -15.56 -6.31
C ARG A 183 4.82 -14.71 -7.13
N GLU A 184 6.02 -14.46 -6.64
CA GLU A 184 7.01 -13.63 -7.34
C GLU A 184 7.46 -14.27 -8.66
N ALA A 185 7.64 -15.59 -8.68
CA ALA A 185 7.93 -16.33 -9.90
C ALA A 185 6.75 -16.27 -10.91
N LEU A 186 5.52 -16.33 -10.41
CA LEU A 186 4.31 -16.20 -11.22
C LEU A 186 4.18 -14.80 -11.82
N LEU A 187 4.42 -13.75 -11.02
CA LEU A 187 4.43 -12.37 -11.49
C LEU A 187 5.44 -12.19 -12.65
N ALA A 188 6.67 -12.66 -12.47
CA ALA A 188 7.70 -12.59 -13.50
C ALA A 188 7.29 -13.35 -14.77
N ALA A 189 6.78 -14.57 -14.65
CA ALA A 189 6.37 -15.38 -15.79
C ALA A 189 5.16 -14.78 -16.54
N VAL A 190 4.20 -14.18 -15.82
CA VAL A 190 3.03 -13.50 -16.39
C VAL A 190 3.47 -12.27 -17.19
N GLN A 191 4.40 -11.47 -16.63
CA GLN A 191 4.95 -10.30 -17.31
C GLN A 191 5.78 -10.66 -18.55
N GLU A 192 6.60 -11.73 -18.47
CA GLU A 192 7.43 -12.22 -19.58
C GLU A 192 6.56 -12.66 -20.77
N LYS A 193 5.43 -13.33 -20.50
CA LYS A 193 4.44 -13.69 -21.54
C LYS A 193 3.59 -12.51 -22.02
N GLY A 194 3.82 -11.31 -21.50
CA GLY A 194 3.15 -10.09 -21.95
C GLY A 194 1.71 -9.94 -21.44
N PHE A 195 1.34 -10.57 -20.33
CA PHE A 195 0.07 -10.36 -19.64
C PHE A 195 0.19 -9.24 -18.59
N VAL A 196 -0.94 -8.62 -18.28
CA VAL A 196 -1.04 -7.51 -17.30
C VAL A 196 -1.36 -8.05 -15.92
N ALA A 197 -2.19 -9.08 -15.84
CA ALA A 197 -2.57 -9.71 -14.59
C ALA A 197 -2.92 -11.19 -14.80
N PHE A 198 -2.95 -11.94 -13.71
CA PHE A 198 -3.32 -13.34 -13.68
C PHE A 198 -4.08 -13.68 -12.39
N VAL A 199 -5.20 -14.38 -12.56
CA VAL A 199 -6.07 -14.84 -11.46
C VAL A 199 -6.11 -16.37 -11.49
N PRO A 200 -5.48 -17.06 -10.53
CA PRO A 200 -5.50 -18.53 -10.44
C PRO A 200 -6.91 -19.09 -10.28
N ASN A 201 -7.16 -20.26 -10.88
CA ASN A 201 -8.36 -21.05 -10.57
C ASN A 201 -8.32 -21.46 -9.09
N GLY A 202 -9.48 -21.40 -8.43
CA GLY A 202 -9.63 -21.67 -7.00
C GLY A 202 -9.42 -20.46 -6.10
N ALA A 203 -9.03 -19.29 -6.64
CA ALA A 203 -8.87 -18.07 -5.86
C ALA A 203 -10.20 -17.64 -5.21
N ILE A 204 -10.12 -17.11 -3.97
CA ILE A 204 -11.28 -16.57 -3.25
C ILE A 204 -11.21 -15.04 -3.29
N LEU A 205 -11.96 -14.46 -4.21
CA LEU A 205 -12.01 -13.01 -4.43
C LEU A 205 -12.84 -12.24 -3.39
N PRO A 206 -14.07 -12.69 -3.03
CA PRO A 206 -14.91 -11.91 -2.12
C PRO A 206 -14.35 -11.94 -0.70
N ARG A 207 -14.46 -10.80 -0.01
CA ARG A 207 -14.08 -10.65 1.40
C ARG A 207 -15.27 -10.90 2.31
N GLU A 208 -15.00 -11.19 3.58
CA GLU A 208 -15.98 -11.55 4.59
C GLU A 208 -17.07 -10.47 4.73
N SER A 209 -16.66 -9.20 4.77
CA SER A 209 -17.57 -8.05 4.82
C SER A 209 -16.90 -6.78 4.29
N GLY A 210 -17.64 -5.66 4.19
CA GLY A 210 -17.06 -4.38 3.79
C GLY A 210 -16.08 -3.77 4.80
N THR A 211 -15.94 -4.36 5.99
CA THR A 211 -15.04 -3.89 7.06
C THR A 211 -14.00 -4.93 7.46
N SER A 212 -14.06 -6.14 6.91
CA SER A 212 -13.12 -7.24 7.16
C SER A 212 -12.50 -7.66 5.84
N ASP A 213 -11.19 -7.53 5.75
CA ASP A 213 -10.45 -7.98 4.56
C ASP A 213 -10.14 -9.47 4.64
N LEU A 214 -10.73 -10.27 5.54
CA LEU A 214 -10.59 -11.74 5.54
C LEU A 214 -11.34 -12.39 4.37
N PRO A 215 -10.94 -13.58 3.88
CA PRO A 215 -11.64 -14.24 2.78
C PRO A 215 -13.04 -14.66 3.20
N LYS A 216 -14.01 -14.49 2.29
CA LYS A 216 -15.38 -14.95 2.52
C LYS A 216 -15.42 -16.48 2.58
N LYS A 217 -15.96 -17.01 3.68
CA LYS A 217 -16.29 -18.43 3.81
C LYS A 217 -17.42 -18.83 2.85
N ASP A 218 -17.35 -20.04 2.33
CA ASP A 218 -18.33 -20.61 1.38
C ASP A 218 -18.54 -19.77 0.10
N ALA A 219 -17.48 -19.06 -0.32
CA ALA A 219 -17.48 -18.31 -1.57
C ALA A 219 -17.36 -19.24 -2.80
N VAL A 220 -17.89 -18.77 -3.93
CA VAL A 220 -17.65 -19.40 -5.24
C VAL A 220 -16.17 -19.22 -5.59
N PRO A 221 -15.37 -20.30 -5.71
CA PRO A 221 -13.99 -20.19 -6.13
C PRO A 221 -13.91 -19.71 -7.58
N PHE A 222 -12.93 -18.86 -7.87
CA PHE A 222 -12.75 -18.33 -9.21
C PHE A 222 -12.41 -19.44 -10.21
N GLU A 223 -13.04 -19.42 -11.38
CA GLU A 223 -12.70 -20.31 -12.49
C GLU A 223 -12.59 -19.50 -13.78
N ALA A 224 -11.47 -19.67 -14.49
CA ALA A 224 -11.16 -18.93 -15.70
C ALA A 224 -12.02 -19.39 -16.89
N PRO A 225 -12.45 -18.47 -17.78
CA PRO A 225 -13.06 -18.85 -19.04
C PRO A 225 -12.00 -19.54 -19.93
N LYS A 226 -12.45 -20.49 -20.76
CA LYS A 226 -11.57 -21.35 -21.56
C LYS A 226 -10.64 -20.55 -22.48
N GLU A 227 -11.16 -19.44 -22.99
CA GLU A 227 -10.51 -18.54 -23.95
C GLU A 227 -9.32 -17.79 -23.33
N LEU A 228 -9.37 -17.52 -22.02
CA LEU A 228 -8.32 -16.81 -21.27
C LEU A 228 -7.53 -17.73 -20.32
N LEU A 229 -7.80 -19.04 -20.37
CA LEU A 229 -7.12 -20.03 -19.54
C LEU A 229 -5.65 -20.13 -19.95
N GLN A 230 -4.76 -19.78 -19.03
CA GLN A 230 -3.32 -19.96 -19.17
C GLN A 230 -2.79 -20.83 -18.04
N THR A 231 -1.69 -21.53 -18.31
CA THR A 231 -1.00 -22.33 -17.30
C THR A 231 0.46 -21.94 -17.21
N PHE A 232 0.93 -21.74 -15.98
CA PHE A 232 2.30 -21.42 -15.65
C PHE A 232 2.89 -22.54 -14.79
N GLU A 233 4.15 -22.85 -15.03
CA GLU A 233 4.93 -23.79 -14.23
C GLU A 233 6.02 -23.01 -13.53
N VAL A 234 5.87 -22.80 -12.22
CA VAL A 234 6.75 -21.96 -11.39
C VAL A 234 7.03 -22.67 -10.09
N CYS A 235 8.29 -22.66 -9.65
CA CYS A 235 8.72 -23.30 -8.40
C CYS A 235 8.23 -24.76 -8.25
N GLY A 236 8.18 -25.52 -9.35
CA GLY A 236 7.69 -26.91 -9.38
C GLY A 236 6.17 -27.08 -9.23
N LYS A 237 5.39 -25.99 -9.26
CA LYS A 237 3.94 -25.99 -9.23
C LYS A 237 3.38 -25.62 -10.60
N LYS A 238 2.33 -26.32 -11.02
CA LYS A 238 1.55 -26.02 -12.22
C LYS A 238 0.28 -25.28 -11.81
N ILE A 239 0.16 -24.01 -12.19
CA ILE A 239 -0.93 -23.11 -11.79
C ILE A 239 -1.68 -22.68 -13.05
N SER A 240 -2.97 -23.01 -13.12
CA SER A 240 -3.87 -22.62 -14.20
C SER A 240 -4.84 -21.54 -13.74
N GLY A 241 -5.18 -20.60 -14.61
CA GLY A 241 -6.02 -19.46 -14.26
C GLY A 241 -6.27 -18.54 -15.44
N MET A 242 -6.95 -17.42 -15.19
CA MET A 242 -7.28 -16.41 -16.18
C MET A 242 -6.10 -15.45 -16.33
N ALA A 243 -5.53 -15.34 -17.53
CA ALA A 243 -4.54 -14.31 -17.84
C ALA A 243 -5.20 -13.14 -18.57
N ILE A 244 -5.02 -11.93 -18.05
CA ILE A 244 -5.53 -10.69 -18.66
C ILE A 244 -4.46 -10.15 -19.62
N PRO A 245 -4.74 -10.06 -20.94
CA PRO A 245 -3.78 -9.57 -21.92
C PRO A 245 -3.55 -8.05 -21.79
N LYS A 246 -2.47 -7.58 -22.41
CA LYS A 246 -2.26 -6.14 -22.63
C LYS A 246 -3.37 -5.53 -23.48
N GLY A 247 -3.66 -4.26 -23.22
CA GLY A 247 -4.73 -3.51 -23.89
C GLY A 247 -5.87 -3.13 -22.96
N ILE A 248 -7.08 -3.11 -23.50
CA ILE A 248 -8.30 -2.69 -22.80
C ILE A 248 -9.16 -3.91 -22.51
N THR A 249 -9.30 -4.22 -21.23
CA THR A 249 -10.19 -5.27 -20.73
C THR A 249 -11.42 -4.65 -20.08
N ILE A 250 -12.60 -5.11 -20.49
CA ILE A 250 -13.88 -4.69 -19.91
C ILE A 250 -14.43 -5.81 -19.03
N ILE A 251 -14.86 -5.46 -17.83
CA ILE A 251 -15.57 -6.35 -16.90
C ILE A 251 -17.02 -5.83 -16.81
N ALA A 252 -17.91 -6.49 -17.54
CA ALA A 252 -19.34 -6.20 -17.60
C ALA A 252 -20.16 -7.23 -16.82
N GLY A 253 -21.48 -7.02 -16.75
CA GLY A 253 -22.42 -7.90 -16.05
C GLY A 253 -23.41 -7.15 -15.17
N GLY A 254 -24.45 -7.86 -14.71
CA GLY A 254 -25.49 -7.26 -13.87
C GLY A 254 -24.98 -6.79 -12.50
N ALA A 255 -25.81 -6.04 -11.78
CA ALA A 255 -25.54 -5.69 -10.39
C ALA A 255 -25.32 -6.96 -9.55
N TYR A 256 -24.41 -6.89 -8.58
CA TYR A 256 -24.15 -7.96 -7.61
C TYR A 256 -23.57 -9.28 -8.15
N HIS A 257 -23.16 -9.34 -9.42
CA HIS A 257 -22.56 -10.55 -10.01
C HIS A 257 -21.02 -10.67 -9.87
N GLY A 258 -20.37 -9.80 -9.10
CA GLY A 258 -18.93 -9.93 -8.77
C GLY A 258 -17.95 -9.08 -9.60
N LYS A 259 -18.42 -8.07 -10.35
CA LYS A 259 -17.55 -7.18 -11.15
C LYS A 259 -16.51 -6.42 -10.31
N SER A 260 -16.98 -5.60 -9.37
CA SER A 260 -16.09 -4.84 -8.49
C SER A 260 -15.29 -5.76 -7.58
N THR A 261 -15.81 -6.94 -7.22
CA THR A 261 -15.05 -7.96 -6.47
C THR A 261 -13.81 -8.41 -7.23
N LEU A 262 -13.93 -8.69 -8.54
CA LEU A 262 -12.79 -9.04 -9.37
C LEU A 262 -11.80 -7.87 -9.51
N LEU A 263 -12.30 -6.65 -9.76
CA LEU A 263 -11.44 -5.47 -9.88
C LEU A 263 -10.69 -5.17 -8.56
N SER A 264 -11.36 -5.24 -7.42
CA SER A 264 -10.73 -5.03 -6.11
C SER A 264 -9.71 -6.12 -5.77
N ALA A 265 -9.94 -7.36 -6.20
CA ALA A 265 -8.94 -8.42 -6.04
C ALA A 265 -7.69 -8.14 -6.88
N LEU A 266 -7.85 -7.65 -8.12
CA LEU A 266 -6.73 -7.22 -8.97
C LEU A 266 -5.99 -6.02 -8.37
N GLU A 267 -6.72 -5.01 -7.87
CA GLU A 267 -6.17 -3.80 -7.25
C GLU A 267 -5.31 -4.13 -6.02
N SER A 268 -5.88 -4.86 -5.05
CA SER A 268 -5.16 -5.27 -3.84
C SER A 268 -3.96 -6.15 -4.15
N SER A 269 -4.03 -6.96 -5.20
CA SER A 269 -2.96 -7.88 -5.58
C SER A 269 -1.76 -7.21 -6.27
N ALA A 270 -1.70 -5.87 -6.31
CA ALA A 270 -0.47 -5.15 -6.64
C ALA A 270 0.64 -5.37 -5.60
N VAL A 271 0.25 -5.77 -4.38
CA VAL A 271 1.16 -6.28 -3.34
C VAL A 271 0.86 -7.74 -3.02
N PRO A 272 1.82 -8.47 -2.42
CA PRO A 272 1.58 -9.85 -1.98
C PRO A 272 0.58 -9.98 -0.84
N HIS A 273 -0.11 -11.12 -0.80
CA HIS A 273 -1.01 -11.50 0.29
C HIS A 273 -0.51 -12.75 1.01
N VAL A 274 -0.91 -12.88 2.27
CA VAL A 274 -0.57 -14.00 3.15
C VAL A 274 -1.14 -15.32 2.61
N LEU A 275 -0.46 -16.43 2.87
CA LEU A 275 -0.95 -17.77 2.56
C LEU A 275 -2.34 -18.01 3.19
N GLY A 276 -3.30 -18.49 2.39
CA GLY A 276 -4.68 -18.74 2.83
C GLY A 276 -5.63 -17.55 2.68
N ASP A 277 -5.14 -16.39 2.23
CA ASP A 277 -5.96 -15.20 1.93
C ASP A 277 -6.97 -15.41 0.79
N GLY A 278 -6.70 -16.36 -0.11
CA GLY A 278 -7.46 -16.59 -1.33
C GLY A 278 -6.97 -15.77 -2.53
N ARG A 279 -6.20 -14.70 -2.31
CA ARG A 279 -5.58 -13.87 -3.35
C ARG A 279 -4.05 -13.99 -3.38
N GLU A 280 -3.45 -14.90 -2.60
CA GLU A 280 -1.99 -15.00 -2.42
C GLU A 280 -1.20 -15.10 -3.73
N TRP A 281 -1.79 -15.77 -4.74
CA TRP A 281 -1.18 -15.98 -6.06
C TRP A 281 -1.87 -15.20 -7.19
N ILE A 282 -2.78 -14.29 -6.87
CA ILE A 282 -3.24 -13.29 -7.86
C ILE A 282 -2.10 -12.31 -8.07
N VAL A 283 -1.72 -12.06 -9.32
CA VAL A 283 -0.64 -11.13 -9.65
C VAL A 283 -1.14 -10.11 -10.67
N THR A 284 -0.68 -8.88 -10.54
CA THR A 284 -0.93 -7.78 -11.47
C THR A 284 0.34 -6.99 -11.68
N ASP A 285 0.38 -6.18 -12.75
CA ASP A 285 1.30 -5.06 -12.90
C ASP A 285 1.44 -4.28 -11.57
N PRO A 286 2.65 -4.26 -10.95
CA PRO A 286 2.89 -3.57 -9.69
C PRO A 286 2.65 -2.06 -9.76
N SER A 287 2.75 -1.50 -10.97
CA SER A 287 2.50 -0.08 -11.24
C SER A 287 1.01 0.26 -11.38
N ALA A 288 0.12 -0.74 -11.29
CA ALA A 288 -1.31 -0.54 -11.50
C ALA A 288 -1.90 0.44 -10.49
N MET A 289 -2.68 1.41 -10.99
CA MET A 289 -3.32 2.43 -10.18
C MET A 289 -4.81 2.48 -10.43
N ARG A 290 -5.57 2.56 -9.34
CA ARG A 290 -6.98 2.90 -9.40
C ARG A 290 -7.14 4.37 -9.76
N ILE A 291 -8.06 4.62 -10.67
CA ILE A 291 -8.51 5.95 -11.08
C ILE A 291 -9.96 6.08 -10.64
N ALA A 292 -10.24 7.16 -9.90
CA ALA A 292 -11.57 7.46 -9.39
C ALA A 292 -11.77 8.98 -9.31
N ALA A 293 -13.04 9.40 -9.20
CA ALA A 293 -13.37 10.79 -8.96
C ALA A 293 -13.06 11.18 -7.51
N GLU A 294 -12.40 12.32 -7.33
CA GLU A 294 -12.02 12.86 -6.01
C GLU A 294 -12.49 14.32 -5.88
N PRO A 295 -13.80 14.58 -5.87
CA PRO A 295 -14.30 15.95 -5.79
C PRO A 295 -13.80 16.66 -4.52
N GLY A 296 -13.33 17.88 -4.69
CA GLY A 296 -12.81 18.72 -3.62
C GLY A 296 -11.31 18.59 -3.35
N ARG A 297 -10.59 17.65 -4.00
CA ARG A 297 -9.13 17.55 -3.82
C ARG A 297 -8.39 18.74 -4.42
N ILE A 298 -7.15 18.94 -3.95
CA ILE A 298 -6.17 19.81 -4.59
C ILE A 298 -5.58 19.14 -5.86
N VAL A 299 -5.24 19.97 -6.84
CA VAL A 299 -4.39 19.60 -7.99
C VAL A 299 -3.31 20.66 -8.14
N LYS A 300 -2.05 20.24 -8.33
CA LYS A 300 -0.89 21.12 -8.33
C LYS A 300 -0.13 21.05 -9.65
N GLY A 301 -0.46 21.93 -10.58
CA GLY A 301 0.28 22.10 -11.83
C GLY A 301 0.24 20.88 -12.74
N THR A 302 -0.76 20.03 -12.62
CA THR A 302 -0.93 18.82 -13.42
C THR A 302 -1.44 19.20 -14.81
N ARG A 303 -0.87 18.62 -15.87
CA ARG A 303 -1.30 18.86 -17.24
C ARG A 303 -2.54 18.02 -17.58
N ILE A 304 -3.74 18.59 -17.43
CA ILE A 304 -5.02 17.91 -17.75
C ILE A 304 -5.52 18.18 -19.17
N ALA A 305 -4.80 18.97 -19.96
CA ALA A 305 -5.10 19.29 -21.36
C ALA A 305 -5.52 18.08 -22.24
N PRO A 306 -4.97 16.86 -22.06
CA PRO A 306 -5.41 15.66 -22.80
C PRO A 306 -6.89 15.31 -22.62
N PHE A 307 -7.49 15.70 -21.49
CA PHE A 307 -8.88 15.42 -21.15
C PHE A 307 -9.73 16.68 -21.02
N VAL A 308 -9.12 17.87 -20.92
CA VAL A 308 -9.85 19.12 -20.72
C VAL A 308 -9.28 20.19 -21.64
N ARG A 309 -10.07 20.65 -22.61
CA ARG A 309 -9.66 21.63 -23.62
C ARG A 309 -9.38 23.00 -22.98
N GLN A 310 -10.42 23.80 -22.83
CA GLN A 310 -10.33 25.15 -22.27
C GLN A 310 -11.41 25.32 -21.22
N LEU A 311 -10.99 25.63 -20.00
CA LEU A 311 -11.94 25.90 -18.91
C LEU A 311 -12.45 27.35 -18.99
N PRO A 312 -13.62 27.63 -18.41
CA PRO A 312 -14.11 28.99 -18.22
C PRO A 312 -13.08 29.90 -17.55
N PHE A 313 -13.17 31.21 -17.81
CA PHE A 313 -12.30 32.24 -17.22
C PHE A 313 -10.80 32.13 -17.56
N GLY A 314 -10.44 31.34 -18.57
CA GLY A 314 -9.06 31.23 -19.04
C GLY A 314 -8.14 30.45 -18.12
N VAL A 315 -8.69 29.59 -17.25
CA VAL A 315 -7.90 28.68 -16.41
C VAL A 315 -7.10 27.74 -17.31
N SER A 316 -5.78 27.70 -17.11
CA SER A 316 -4.86 26.87 -17.91
C SER A 316 -5.06 25.39 -17.61
N THR A 317 -5.22 24.59 -18.65
CA THR A 317 -5.26 23.11 -18.59
C THR A 317 -3.88 22.49 -18.81
N GLU A 318 -2.90 23.29 -19.25
CA GLU A 318 -1.51 22.88 -19.47
C GLU A 318 -0.71 22.82 -18.14
N LYS A 319 -1.08 23.67 -17.18
CA LYS A 319 -0.56 23.67 -15.81
C LYS A 319 -1.72 23.93 -14.85
N PHE A 320 -2.58 22.93 -14.69
CA PHE A 320 -3.83 23.08 -13.94
C PHE A 320 -3.59 23.04 -12.43
N GLU A 321 -4.07 24.08 -11.76
CA GLU A 321 -3.97 24.26 -10.31
C GLU A 321 -5.35 24.60 -9.75
N THR A 322 -5.77 23.88 -8.70
CA THR A 322 -7.01 24.18 -7.98
C THR A 322 -6.93 23.61 -6.58
N ARG A 323 -7.61 24.24 -5.61
CA ARG A 323 -7.82 23.71 -4.25
C ARG A 323 -9.11 22.90 -4.10
N SER A 324 -9.94 22.87 -5.14
CA SER A 324 -11.22 22.16 -5.13
C SER A 324 -11.54 21.73 -6.55
N ALA A 325 -11.03 20.57 -6.94
CA ALA A 325 -11.33 19.97 -8.24
C ALA A 325 -12.76 19.44 -8.29
N SER A 326 -13.39 19.53 -9.47
CA SER A 326 -14.64 18.81 -9.75
C SER A 326 -14.37 17.29 -9.90
N GLY A 327 -15.43 16.47 -9.91
CA GLY A 327 -15.29 15.02 -10.15
C GLY A 327 -14.50 14.70 -11.43
N SER A 328 -14.83 15.31 -12.57
CA SER A 328 -14.12 15.03 -13.82
C SER A 328 -12.71 15.61 -13.91
N THR A 329 -12.47 16.80 -13.36
CA THR A 329 -11.12 17.41 -13.37
C THR A 329 -10.17 16.72 -12.39
N SER A 330 -10.69 16.25 -11.25
CA SER A 330 -9.92 15.41 -10.33
C SER A 330 -9.54 14.08 -10.98
N GLU A 331 -10.47 13.42 -11.67
CA GLU A 331 -10.21 12.14 -12.32
C GLU A 331 -9.26 12.27 -13.53
N ALA A 332 -9.41 13.34 -14.33
CA ALA A 332 -8.44 13.69 -15.37
C ALA A 332 -7.03 13.92 -14.80
N ALA A 333 -6.92 14.60 -13.65
CA ALA A 333 -5.66 14.76 -12.96
C ALA A 333 -5.11 13.42 -12.46
N ASN A 334 -5.96 12.53 -11.92
CA ASN A 334 -5.56 11.20 -11.46
C ASN A 334 -4.90 10.39 -12.57
N VAL A 335 -5.50 10.35 -13.77
CA VAL A 335 -4.92 9.64 -14.92
C VAL A 335 -3.56 10.22 -15.27
N MET A 336 -3.48 11.54 -15.43
CA MET A 336 -2.24 12.20 -15.86
C MET A 336 -1.11 12.04 -14.83
N GLU A 337 -1.44 12.08 -13.54
CA GLU A 337 -0.50 11.85 -12.45
C GLU A 337 -0.06 10.37 -12.38
N ALA A 338 -0.97 9.42 -12.54
CA ALA A 338 -0.60 8.00 -12.59
C ALA A 338 0.40 7.72 -13.73
N LEU A 339 0.14 8.29 -14.91
CA LEU A 339 1.05 8.19 -16.07
C LEU A 339 2.40 8.89 -15.84
N GLU A 340 2.37 10.07 -15.21
CA GLU A 340 3.57 10.82 -14.84
C GLU A 340 4.50 10.00 -13.92
N PHE A 341 3.91 9.21 -13.01
CA PHE A 341 4.63 8.34 -12.09
C PHE A 341 4.77 6.89 -12.60
N GLY A 342 4.74 6.73 -13.93
CA GLY A 342 5.13 5.48 -14.59
C GLY A 342 4.13 4.34 -14.53
N SER A 343 2.88 4.61 -14.13
CA SER A 343 1.81 3.60 -14.18
C SER A 343 1.54 3.17 -15.62
N LYS A 344 1.54 1.85 -15.84
CA LYS A 344 1.23 1.24 -17.14
C LYS A 344 -0.14 0.58 -17.17
N THR A 345 -0.84 0.52 -16.04
CA THR A 345 -2.13 -0.16 -15.94
C THR A 345 -3.08 0.67 -15.07
N LEU A 346 -4.25 1.00 -15.61
CA LEU A 346 -5.26 1.79 -14.91
C LEU A 346 -6.48 0.92 -14.59
N TYR A 347 -6.95 0.99 -13.35
CA TYR A 347 -8.17 0.35 -12.88
C TYR A 347 -9.27 1.39 -12.72
N VAL A 348 -10.37 1.19 -13.44
CA VAL A 348 -11.50 2.13 -13.46
C VAL A 348 -12.77 1.37 -13.09
N ASP A 349 -13.51 1.88 -12.11
CA ASP A 349 -14.84 1.37 -11.76
C ASP A 349 -15.87 2.44 -12.07
N GLU A 350 -16.84 2.14 -12.94
CA GLU A 350 -17.90 3.07 -13.32
C GLU A 350 -18.63 3.66 -12.11
N ASP A 351 -18.81 2.89 -11.04
CA ASP A 351 -19.51 3.33 -9.83
C ASP A 351 -18.70 4.36 -9.00
N ALA A 352 -17.38 4.44 -9.22
CA ALA A 352 -16.46 5.35 -8.52
C ALA A 352 -15.96 6.52 -9.40
N SER A 353 -16.46 6.62 -10.62
CA SER A 353 -15.99 7.58 -11.63
C SER A 353 -17.02 8.67 -11.91
N ALA A 354 -16.54 9.80 -12.44
CA ALA A 354 -17.43 10.85 -12.93
C ALA A 354 -17.99 10.44 -14.30
N VAL A 355 -19.31 10.31 -14.41
CA VAL A 355 -19.98 9.84 -15.65
C VAL A 355 -19.58 10.67 -16.87
N ASN A 356 -19.47 11.99 -16.72
CA ASN A 356 -19.06 12.90 -17.79
C ASN A 356 -17.58 12.75 -18.18
N PHE A 357 -16.74 12.21 -17.30
CA PHE A 357 -15.37 11.84 -17.64
C PHE A 357 -15.32 10.51 -18.39
N LEU A 358 -16.17 9.53 -18.06
CA LEU A 358 -16.13 8.23 -18.72
C LEU A 358 -16.64 8.27 -20.17
N ILE A 359 -17.81 8.85 -20.38
CA ILE A 359 -18.51 8.79 -21.66
C ILE A 359 -19.16 10.13 -21.99
N ARG A 360 -19.65 10.23 -23.22
CA ARG A 360 -20.50 11.33 -23.62
C ARG A 360 -21.62 10.87 -24.54
N ASP A 361 -22.84 10.99 -24.05
CA ASP A 361 -24.06 10.61 -24.77
C ASP A 361 -24.24 11.40 -26.08
N ALA A 362 -24.71 10.71 -27.12
CA ALA A 362 -24.89 11.27 -28.48
C ALA A 362 -25.87 12.44 -28.53
N ARG A 363 -26.94 12.38 -27.73
CA ARG A 363 -27.99 13.41 -27.66
C ARG A 363 -27.44 14.64 -26.96
N MET A 364 -26.66 14.45 -25.89
CA MET A 364 -25.97 15.55 -25.21
C MET A 364 -24.90 16.20 -26.10
N ARG A 365 -24.17 15.44 -26.92
CA ARG A 365 -23.28 16.03 -27.95
C ARG A 365 -24.05 16.89 -28.94
N SER A 366 -25.20 16.41 -29.41
CA SER A 366 -26.05 17.17 -30.35
C SER A 366 -26.65 18.44 -29.73
N LEU A 367 -26.99 18.41 -28.43
CA LEU A 367 -27.62 19.54 -27.73
C LEU A 367 -26.61 20.65 -27.39
N VAL A 368 -25.48 20.28 -26.78
CA VAL A 368 -24.49 21.24 -26.26
C VAL A 368 -23.45 21.60 -27.33
N GLY A 369 -23.26 20.73 -28.32
CA GLY A 369 -22.20 20.89 -29.32
C GLY A 369 -20.82 20.57 -28.76
N GLU A 370 -19.84 20.42 -29.66
CA GLU A 370 -18.46 20.10 -29.29
C GLU A 370 -17.66 21.30 -28.79
N LYS A 371 -18.04 22.52 -29.22
CA LYS A 371 -17.31 23.76 -28.92
C LYS A 371 -17.52 24.22 -27.47
N ASP A 372 -18.71 23.97 -26.93
CA ASP A 372 -19.12 24.46 -25.61
C ASP A 372 -18.91 23.41 -24.50
N GLU A 373 -18.46 22.20 -24.84
CA GLU A 373 -18.06 21.17 -23.88
C GLU A 373 -16.53 21.08 -23.80
N PRO A 374 -15.93 21.49 -22.66
CA PRO A 374 -14.49 21.46 -22.51
C PRO A 374 -13.93 20.06 -22.25
N LEU A 375 -14.75 19.13 -21.75
CA LEU A 375 -14.32 17.79 -21.35
C LEU A 375 -14.25 16.84 -22.55
N ILE A 376 -13.16 16.09 -22.61
CA ILE A 376 -12.92 14.99 -23.55
C ILE A 376 -13.04 13.71 -22.73
N PRO A 377 -14.03 12.84 -23.03
CA PRO A 377 -14.25 11.64 -22.23
C PRO A 377 -13.13 10.62 -22.45
N LEU A 378 -12.90 9.78 -21.44
CA LEU A 378 -11.90 8.70 -21.45
C LEU A 378 -12.17 7.71 -22.60
N SER A 379 -13.42 7.42 -22.92
CA SER A 379 -13.81 6.60 -24.08
C SER A 379 -13.21 7.10 -25.41
N ASP A 380 -13.12 8.41 -25.61
CA ASP A 380 -12.51 9.00 -26.82
C ASP A 380 -10.97 8.96 -26.79
N ARG A 381 -10.37 8.78 -25.61
CA ARG A 381 -8.90 8.75 -25.40
C ARG A 381 -8.34 7.35 -25.19
N ALA A 382 -9.19 6.36 -24.94
CA ALA A 382 -8.80 5.03 -24.52
C ALA A 382 -7.89 4.33 -25.54
N GLU A 383 -8.21 4.43 -26.84
CA GLU A 383 -7.41 3.83 -27.92
C GLU A 383 -6.02 4.50 -28.04
N GLU A 384 -5.91 5.80 -27.76
CA GLU A 384 -4.62 6.50 -27.77
C GLU A 384 -3.77 6.11 -26.56
N LEU A 385 -4.37 6.00 -25.37
CA LEU A 385 -3.71 5.47 -24.17
C LEU A 385 -3.16 4.05 -24.42
N LYS A 386 -3.97 3.18 -25.03
CA LYS A 386 -3.54 1.84 -25.43
C LYS A 386 -2.31 1.89 -26.36
N LYS A 387 -2.30 2.77 -27.36
CA LYS A 387 -1.15 2.96 -28.26
C LYS A 387 0.09 3.50 -27.57
N LEU A 388 -0.06 4.22 -26.46
CA LEU A 388 1.04 4.64 -25.59
C LEU A 388 1.53 3.51 -24.66
N GLY A 389 0.95 2.32 -24.74
CA GLY A 389 1.32 1.16 -23.93
C GLY A 389 0.63 1.10 -22.57
N VAL A 390 -0.41 1.91 -22.36
CA VAL A 390 -1.21 1.93 -21.13
C VAL A 390 -2.34 0.90 -21.24
N ASN A 391 -2.38 -0.03 -20.31
CA ASN A 391 -3.45 -1.01 -20.18
C ASN A 391 -4.57 -0.42 -19.33
N MET A 392 -5.81 -0.84 -19.59
CA MET A 392 -6.95 -0.45 -18.77
C MET A 392 -7.83 -1.66 -18.48
N VAL A 393 -8.20 -1.84 -17.23
CA VAL A 393 -9.25 -2.78 -16.83
C VAL A 393 -10.40 -1.96 -16.26
N LEU A 394 -11.52 -1.96 -16.96
CA LEU A 394 -12.69 -1.14 -16.62
C LEU A 394 -13.86 -2.03 -16.21
N VAL A 395 -14.40 -1.79 -15.02
CA VAL A 395 -15.73 -2.29 -14.64
C VAL A 395 -16.77 -1.35 -15.21
N VAL A 396 -17.64 -1.85 -16.08
CA VAL A 396 -18.74 -1.08 -16.68
C VAL A 396 -20.06 -1.84 -16.56
N GLY A 397 -21.12 -1.12 -16.21
CA GLY A 397 -22.49 -1.60 -16.16
C GLY A 397 -23.42 -0.88 -17.15
N ALA A 398 -23.17 0.39 -17.47
CA ALA A 398 -24.02 1.17 -18.39
C ALA A 398 -23.25 1.81 -19.55
N CYS A 399 -21.93 2.01 -19.42
CA CYS A 399 -21.10 2.64 -20.45
C CYS A 399 -20.71 1.70 -21.61
N GLY A 400 -21.56 1.61 -22.64
CA GLY A 400 -21.34 0.74 -23.81
C GLY A 400 -20.27 1.21 -24.82
N ASP A 401 -19.85 2.48 -24.76
CA ASP A 401 -18.93 3.09 -25.75
C ASP A 401 -17.55 2.39 -25.81
N TYR A 402 -17.14 1.76 -24.70
CA TYR A 402 -15.85 1.07 -24.59
C TYR A 402 -15.80 -0.27 -25.35
N LEU A 403 -16.94 -0.88 -25.68
CA LEU A 403 -16.98 -2.18 -26.38
C LEU A 403 -16.28 -2.12 -27.75
N LYS A 404 -16.20 -0.94 -28.36
CA LYS A 404 -15.53 -0.71 -29.64
C LYS A 404 -14.00 -0.79 -29.54
N VAL A 405 -13.42 -0.32 -28.44
CA VAL A 405 -11.97 -0.21 -28.24
C VAL A 405 -11.41 -1.36 -27.39
N ALA A 406 -12.30 -2.13 -26.76
CA ALA A 406 -11.97 -3.29 -25.93
C ALA A 406 -11.28 -4.39 -26.74
N ASP A 407 -10.15 -4.86 -26.20
CA ASP A 407 -9.46 -6.04 -26.71
C ASP A 407 -10.04 -7.32 -26.10
N THR A 408 -10.55 -7.23 -24.87
CA THR A 408 -11.19 -8.33 -24.13
C THR A 408 -12.44 -7.83 -23.39
N VAL A 409 -13.52 -8.60 -23.44
CA VAL A 409 -14.77 -8.31 -22.71
C VAL A 409 -15.19 -9.53 -21.91
N LEU A 410 -15.12 -9.39 -20.59
CA LEU A 410 -15.60 -10.35 -19.62
C LEU A 410 -17.01 -9.97 -19.17
N VAL A 411 -17.93 -10.92 -19.13
CA VAL A 411 -19.24 -10.75 -18.49
C VAL A 411 -19.28 -11.63 -17.24
N MET A 412 -19.39 -10.98 -16.09
CA MET A 412 -19.58 -11.64 -14.80
C MET A 412 -21.04 -12.05 -14.65
N LYS A 413 -21.27 -13.35 -14.43
CA LYS A 413 -22.59 -13.90 -14.14
C LYS A 413 -22.45 -14.92 -13.01
N ASN A 414 -23.24 -14.74 -11.95
CA ASN A 414 -23.18 -15.57 -10.74
C ASN A 414 -21.76 -15.77 -10.19
N TYR A 415 -20.93 -14.72 -10.21
CA TYR A 415 -19.52 -14.75 -9.80
C TYR A 415 -18.57 -15.54 -10.72
N GLU A 416 -19.05 -15.99 -11.88
CA GLU A 416 -18.25 -16.66 -12.91
C GLU A 416 -17.97 -15.69 -14.07
N PRO A 417 -16.71 -15.56 -14.51
CA PRO A 417 -16.34 -14.79 -15.70
C PRO A 417 -16.61 -15.58 -17.00
N MET A 418 -17.24 -14.93 -17.98
CA MET A 418 -17.40 -15.45 -19.34
C MET A 418 -16.73 -14.52 -20.35
N ASP A 419 -15.95 -15.07 -21.29
CA ASP A 419 -15.45 -14.27 -22.42
C ASP A 419 -16.56 -14.03 -23.44
N GLU A 420 -16.99 -12.77 -23.56
CA GLU A 420 -18.02 -12.30 -24.48
C GLU A 420 -17.44 -11.31 -25.50
N THR A 421 -16.13 -11.36 -25.74
CA THR A 421 -15.42 -10.44 -26.65
C THR A 421 -15.99 -10.47 -28.06
N ALA A 422 -16.28 -11.64 -28.62
CA ALA A 422 -16.84 -11.76 -29.97
C ALA A 422 -18.22 -11.08 -30.07
N LYS A 423 -19.10 -11.39 -29.13
CA LYS A 423 -20.45 -10.81 -29.05
C LYS A 423 -20.42 -9.30 -28.82
N ALA A 424 -19.51 -8.81 -27.98
CA ALA A 424 -19.33 -7.39 -27.77
C ALA A 424 -18.94 -6.64 -29.06
N LYS A 425 -18.04 -7.23 -29.87
CA LYS A 425 -17.64 -6.67 -31.18
C LYS A 425 -18.79 -6.66 -32.18
N GLU A 426 -19.63 -7.69 -32.20
CA GLU A 426 -20.85 -7.73 -33.03
C GLU A 426 -21.84 -6.60 -32.65
N ILE A 427 -22.09 -6.42 -31.34
CA ILE A 427 -22.98 -5.36 -30.83
C ILE A 427 -22.43 -3.98 -31.18
N ALA A 428 -21.12 -3.75 -30.98
CA ALA A 428 -20.48 -2.49 -31.30
C ALA A 428 -20.60 -2.15 -32.79
N ALA A 429 -20.45 -3.15 -33.68
CA ALA A 429 -20.55 -2.98 -35.13
C ALA A 429 -21.99 -2.69 -35.61
N ALA A 430 -23.01 -3.20 -34.91
CA ALA A 430 -24.41 -2.97 -35.25
C ALA A 430 -24.95 -1.61 -34.79
N SER A 431 -24.28 -0.95 -33.83
CA SER A 431 -24.69 0.34 -33.29
C SER A 431 -24.35 1.50 -34.23
N SER A 432 -25.19 2.55 -34.26
CA SER A 432 -24.84 3.81 -34.94
C SER A 432 -23.76 4.52 -34.13
N LEU A 433 -22.51 4.23 -34.46
CA LEU A 433 -21.35 4.73 -33.74
C LEU A 433 -21.21 6.25 -33.93
N GLN A 434 -20.89 6.94 -32.85
CA GLN A 434 -20.44 8.33 -32.93
C GLN A 434 -19.07 8.38 -33.59
N ALA A 435 -18.85 9.39 -34.43
CA ALA A 435 -17.53 9.66 -34.97
C ALA A 435 -16.57 10.04 -33.82
N PRO A 436 -15.31 9.58 -33.85
CA PRO A 436 -14.33 10.01 -32.87
C PRO A 436 -14.12 11.52 -33.00
N LEU A 437 -13.84 12.17 -31.87
CA LEU A 437 -13.51 13.58 -31.84
C LEU A 437 -12.25 13.85 -32.68
N GLU A 438 -12.31 14.87 -33.53
CA GLU A 438 -11.15 15.31 -34.30
C GLU A 438 -10.26 16.27 -33.48
N LYS A 439 -8.97 16.33 -33.83
CA LYS A 439 -7.99 17.29 -33.28
C LYS A 439 -7.88 17.25 -31.74
N LEU A 440 -7.76 16.04 -31.20
CA LEU A 440 -7.53 15.87 -29.78
C LEU A 440 -6.15 16.39 -29.36
N PRO A 441 -6.01 17.05 -28.19
CA PRO A 441 -4.71 17.45 -27.66
C PRO A 441 -3.80 16.22 -27.47
N SER A 442 -2.51 16.34 -27.74
CA SER A 442 -1.56 15.26 -27.46
C SER A 442 -1.42 15.02 -25.96
N PHE A 443 -1.19 13.77 -25.54
CA PHE A 443 -0.72 13.45 -24.19
C PHE A 443 0.62 14.11 -23.86
N GLY A 444 1.41 14.46 -24.87
CA GLY A 444 2.67 15.18 -24.71
C GLY A 444 3.74 14.32 -24.04
N ASN A 445 4.65 14.97 -23.34
CA ASN A 445 5.73 14.31 -22.61
C ASN A 445 5.22 13.89 -21.22
N LEU A 446 5.26 12.59 -20.94
CA LEU A 446 4.83 12.00 -19.66
C LEU A 446 5.99 11.89 -18.64
N LYS A 447 7.08 12.65 -18.82
CA LYS A 447 8.18 12.67 -17.85
C LYS A 447 7.74 13.22 -16.50
N CYS A 448 8.18 12.54 -15.44
CA CYS A 448 7.96 12.97 -14.07
C CYS A 448 8.56 14.35 -13.80
N ARG A 449 7.80 15.21 -13.13
CA ARG A 449 8.28 16.52 -12.67
C ARG A 449 9.37 16.34 -11.62
N PRO A 450 10.37 17.25 -11.56
CA PRO A 450 11.40 17.20 -10.54
C PRO A 450 10.78 17.46 -9.16
N PHE A 451 11.30 16.80 -8.13
CA PHE A 451 10.73 16.88 -6.78
C PHE A 451 10.61 18.31 -6.22
N PRO A 452 11.57 19.23 -6.44
CA PRO A 452 11.43 20.63 -6.05
C PRO A 452 10.17 21.29 -6.61
N ALA A 453 9.78 20.98 -7.85
CA ALA A 453 8.58 21.57 -8.48
C ALA A 453 7.27 21.11 -7.80
N LEU A 454 7.27 19.97 -7.11
CA LEU A 454 6.11 19.44 -6.37
C LEU A 454 6.15 19.74 -4.87
N SER A 455 7.32 20.07 -4.33
CA SER A 455 7.53 20.21 -2.88
C SER A 455 7.82 21.63 -2.41
N GLU A 456 8.13 22.58 -3.30
CA GLU A 456 8.48 23.96 -2.95
C GLU A 456 7.49 24.60 -1.96
N ASP A 457 6.19 24.48 -2.22
CA ASP A 457 5.18 25.04 -1.32
C ASP A 457 5.08 24.27 0.01
N LEU A 458 5.37 22.98 0.02
CA LEU A 458 5.22 22.10 1.18
C LEU A 458 6.36 22.24 2.21
N VAL A 459 7.60 22.45 1.76
CA VAL A 459 8.80 22.44 2.61
C VAL A 459 8.67 23.42 3.79
N GLY A 460 8.11 24.62 3.56
CA GLY A 460 7.92 25.62 4.62
C GLY A 460 6.96 25.21 5.74
N GLY A 461 6.10 24.22 5.49
CA GLY A 461 5.18 23.63 6.46
C GLY A 461 5.73 22.40 7.20
N VAL A 462 6.84 21.83 6.74
CA VAL A 462 7.53 20.69 7.38
C VAL A 462 8.51 21.19 8.44
N LYS A 463 7.95 21.78 9.50
CA LYS A 463 8.71 22.31 10.63
C LYS A 463 8.04 21.97 11.95
N THR A 464 8.81 22.10 13.03
CA THR A 464 8.30 21.93 14.39
C THR A 464 7.31 23.04 14.73
N ARG A 465 6.30 22.74 15.56
CA ARG A 465 5.25 23.72 15.91
C ARG A 465 5.70 24.71 16.98
N THR A 466 6.67 24.30 17.79
CA THR A 466 7.24 25.12 18.86
C THR A 466 8.76 24.98 18.85
N ALA A 467 9.46 25.99 19.39
CA ALA A 467 10.91 25.93 19.56
C ALA A 467 11.38 24.82 20.51
N GLN A 468 10.47 24.27 21.33
CA GLN A 468 10.75 23.17 22.26
C GLN A 468 10.60 21.78 21.62
N GLU A 469 9.88 21.68 20.50
CA GLU A 469 9.74 20.43 19.76
C GLU A 469 11.05 20.11 19.02
N ARG A 470 11.56 18.88 19.21
CA ARG A 470 12.81 18.42 18.58
C ARG A 470 12.60 17.77 17.21
N GLN A 471 11.37 17.35 16.91
CA GLN A 471 11.03 16.56 15.72
C GLN A 471 9.69 17.02 15.13
N VAL A 472 9.60 16.99 13.80
CA VAL A 472 8.36 17.27 13.07
C VAL A 472 7.36 16.14 13.34
N LYS A 473 6.17 16.50 13.83
CA LYS A 473 5.12 15.52 14.19
C LYS A 473 4.34 15.04 12.98
N ILE A 474 4.11 13.74 12.92
CA ILE A 474 3.14 13.11 12.02
C ILE A 474 1.88 12.77 12.83
N ARG A 475 0.71 13.27 12.38
CA ARG A 475 -0.58 13.01 13.01
C ARG A 475 -1.53 12.38 12.01
N LEU A 476 -2.37 11.48 12.51
CA LEU A 476 -3.41 10.79 11.74
C LEU A 476 -4.76 11.09 12.37
N ARG A 477 -5.76 11.38 11.53
CA ARG A 477 -7.16 11.50 11.92
C ARG A 477 -8.02 10.76 10.90
N GLY A 478 -8.33 9.50 11.18
CA GLY A 478 -8.85 8.61 10.14
C GLY A 478 -7.82 8.49 9.01
N THR A 479 -8.23 8.85 7.79
CA THR A 479 -7.41 8.87 6.58
C THR A 479 -6.77 10.25 6.30
N GLU A 480 -6.99 11.25 7.16
CA GLU A 480 -6.29 12.52 7.08
C GLU A 480 -4.89 12.37 7.68
N LEU A 481 -3.86 12.73 6.89
CA LEU A 481 -2.46 12.67 7.28
C LEU A 481 -1.88 14.08 7.36
N THR A 482 -1.35 14.44 8.52
CA THR A 482 -0.68 15.72 8.76
C THR A 482 0.80 15.53 9.05
N ILE A 483 1.67 16.26 8.34
CA ILE A 483 3.12 16.31 8.57
C ILE A 483 3.49 17.74 8.95
N GLY A 484 3.84 17.99 10.22
CA GLY A 484 4.07 19.35 10.71
C GLY A 484 2.79 20.20 10.62
N TYR A 485 2.73 21.07 9.61
CA TYR A 485 1.57 21.91 9.27
C TYR A 485 0.85 21.50 8.00
N ILE A 486 1.48 20.76 7.08
CA ILE A 486 0.84 20.33 5.84
C ILE A 486 -0.11 19.16 6.10
N THR A 487 -1.21 19.09 5.35
CA THR A 487 -2.22 18.04 5.50
C THR A 487 -2.64 17.49 4.14
N ALA A 488 -3.08 16.24 4.12
CA ALA A 488 -3.68 15.59 2.96
C ALA A 488 -4.87 14.73 3.42
N ASP A 489 -5.96 14.80 2.67
CA ASP A 489 -7.05 13.83 2.77
C ASP A 489 -6.78 12.66 1.81
N LEU A 490 -6.63 11.47 2.36
CA LEU A 490 -6.24 10.28 1.61
C LEU A 490 -7.38 9.25 1.50
N ARG A 491 -8.64 9.63 1.79
CA ARG A 491 -9.80 8.71 1.74
C ARG A 491 -9.94 7.96 0.43
N ALA A 492 -9.73 8.64 -0.69
CA ALA A 492 -9.90 8.04 -2.01
C ALA A 492 -8.75 7.08 -2.38
N LEU A 493 -7.54 7.36 -1.90
CA LEU A 493 -6.37 6.50 -2.12
C LEU A 493 -6.35 5.29 -1.20
N PHE A 494 -6.77 5.48 0.05
CA PHE A 494 -6.76 4.43 1.07
C PHE A 494 -8.11 4.39 1.80
N PRO A 495 -9.17 3.88 1.14
CA PRO A 495 -10.50 3.82 1.76
C PRO A 495 -10.54 2.91 3.00
N THR A 496 -9.65 1.92 3.05
CA THR A 496 -9.48 0.96 4.16
C THR A 496 -8.08 1.05 4.80
N ALA A 497 -7.45 2.24 4.76
CA ALA A 497 -6.08 2.43 5.24
C ALA A 497 -5.89 1.98 6.69
N ARG A 498 -4.81 1.25 6.92
CA ARG A 498 -4.35 0.93 8.28
C ARG A 498 -3.46 2.06 8.80
N THR A 499 -3.50 2.28 10.12
CA THR A 499 -2.73 3.35 10.77
C THR A 499 -1.22 3.21 10.52
N ALA A 500 -0.72 1.98 10.43
CA ALA A 500 0.69 1.72 10.17
C ALA A 500 1.11 2.08 8.73
N GLN A 501 0.30 1.78 7.72
CA GLN A 501 0.52 2.20 6.34
C GLN A 501 0.57 3.74 6.21
N LEU A 502 -0.42 4.46 6.76
CA LEU A 502 -0.40 5.93 6.73
C LEU A 502 0.75 6.54 7.55
N SER A 503 1.18 5.86 8.62
CA SER A 503 2.36 6.28 9.39
C SER A 503 3.65 6.11 8.59
N GLY A 504 3.80 4.99 7.89
CA GLY A 504 4.93 4.73 7.00
C GLY A 504 4.98 5.73 5.84
N LEU A 505 3.83 6.01 5.21
CA LEU A 505 3.67 7.08 4.22
C LEU A 505 4.13 8.44 4.75
N GLY A 506 3.67 8.81 5.94
CA GLY A 506 4.05 10.07 6.59
C GLY A 506 5.55 10.16 6.89
N LEU A 507 6.18 9.07 7.34
CA LEU A 507 7.61 9.03 7.61
C LEU A 507 8.44 9.10 6.32
N PHE A 508 7.96 8.44 5.27
CA PHE A 508 8.59 8.46 3.95
C PHE A 508 8.60 9.89 3.37
N LEU A 509 7.42 10.52 3.29
CA LEU A 509 7.28 11.87 2.76
C LEU A 509 7.98 12.92 3.62
N LEU A 510 7.94 12.76 4.96
CA LEU A 510 8.71 13.63 5.85
C LEU A 510 10.21 13.58 5.53
N ASN A 511 10.76 12.39 5.30
CA ASN A 511 12.18 12.27 4.97
C ASN A 511 12.52 12.93 3.64
N MET A 512 11.71 12.71 2.60
CA MET A 512 11.88 13.38 1.31
C MET A 512 11.82 14.91 1.45
N LEU A 513 10.80 15.44 2.13
CA LEU A 513 10.60 16.89 2.28
C LEU A 513 11.69 17.56 3.13
N GLN A 514 12.38 16.81 4.00
CA GLN A 514 13.54 17.31 4.75
C GLN A 514 14.86 17.20 3.98
N ASN A 515 14.90 16.38 2.93
CA ASN A 515 16.09 16.10 2.12
C ASN A 515 15.74 16.25 0.63
N VAL A 516 15.32 17.45 0.23
CA VAL A 516 14.94 17.74 -1.15
C VAL A 516 16.15 17.56 -2.07
N GLU A 517 16.00 16.73 -3.09
CA GLU A 517 17.00 16.47 -4.12
C GLU A 517 16.51 16.98 -5.49
N GLU A 518 17.42 17.46 -6.33
CA GLU A 518 17.15 17.87 -7.72
C GLU A 518 17.07 16.65 -8.65
N LEU A 519 16.11 15.76 -8.37
CA LEU A 519 15.83 14.56 -9.16
C LEU A 519 14.38 14.57 -9.67
N PRO A 520 14.08 13.85 -10.77
CA PRO A 520 12.71 13.41 -11.05
C PRO A 520 12.07 12.78 -9.80
N THR A 521 10.80 13.09 -9.54
CA THR A 521 10.18 12.71 -8.27
C THR A 521 10.04 11.19 -8.11
N ASP A 522 9.74 10.49 -9.20
CA ASP A 522 9.73 9.02 -9.27
C ASP A 522 11.09 8.42 -8.91
N GLU A 523 12.20 8.96 -9.43
CA GLU A 523 13.54 8.53 -9.08
C GLU A 523 13.86 8.77 -7.59
N ALA A 524 13.45 9.93 -7.04
CA ALA A 524 13.65 10.25 -5.63
C ALA A 524 12.83 9.30 -4.71
N ILE A 525 11.60 8.96 -5.09
CA ILE A 525 10.77 7.96 -4.41
C ILE A 525 11.46 6.59 -4.49
N HIS A 526 11.81 6.13 -5.68
CA HIS A 526 12.42 4.83 -5.89
C HIS A 526 13.72 4.64 -5.07
N LYS A 527 14.58 5.68 -5.06
CA LYS A 527 15.83 5.68 -4.28
C LYS A 527 15.60 5.44 -2.78
N LEU A 528 14.63 6.13 -2.18
CA LEU A 528 14.30 5.96 -0.76
C LEU A 528 13.55 4.64 -0.52
N TYR A 529 12.66 4.24 -1.44
CA TYR A 529 11.91 2.99 -1.38
C TYR A 529 12.84 1.77 -1.33
N VAL A 530 13.78 1.68 -2.28
CA VAL A 530 14.81 0.63 -2.32
C VAL A 530 15.72 0.67 -1.09
N GLN A 531 16.02 1.87 -0.56
CA GLN A 531 16.77 1.96 0.69
C GLN A 531 16.01 1.29 1.84
N ILE A 532 14.72 1.59 2.01
CA ILE A 532 13.90 1.00 3.08
C ILE A 532 13.72 -0.51 2.87
N GLN A 533 13.52 -0.97 1.64
CA GLN A 533 13.46 -2.41 1.33
C GLN A 533 14.76 -3.16 1.66
N ASN A 534 15.91 -2.47 1.69
CA ASN A 534 17.18 -3.12 1.96
C ASN A 534 17.57 -3.07 3.43
N VAL A 535 17.36 -1.94 4.12
CA VAL A 535 17.84 -1.75 5.50
C VAL A 535 16.71 -1.51 6.52
N GLY A 536 15.46 -1.70 6.11
CA GLY A 536 14.28 -1.36 6.89
C GLY A 536 14.17 0.14 7.16
N PHE A 537 13.39 0.48 8.19
CA PHE A 537 13.14 1.88 8.59
C PHE A 537 14.32 2.51 9.36
N ARG A 538 15.46 1.81 9.52
CA ARG A 538 16.60 2.23 10.36
C ARG A 538 17.21 3.57 9.96
N ARG A 539 17.20 3.91 8.67
CA ARG A 539 17.79 5.15 8.14
C ARG A 539 16.86 6.35 8.16
N LEU A 540 15.62 6.17 8.61
CA LEU A 540 14.70 7.28 8.82
C LEU A 540 14.88 7.83 10.24
N PRO A 541 15.15 9.14 10.45
CA PRO A 541 15.37 9.73 11.79
C PRO A 541 14.25 9.47 12.81
N GLN A 542 13.04 9.15 12.35
CA GLN A 542 11.87 8.82 13.16
C GLN A 542 11.30 7.43 12.82
N GLY A 543 12.07 6.57 12.14
CA GLY A 543 11.62 5.31 11.55
C GLY A 543 11.05 4.28 12.53
N PHE A 544 11.34 4.44 13.83
CA PHE A 544 10.85 3.56 14.90
C PHE A 544 9.96 4.29 15.92
N SER A 545 9.53 5.52 15.62
CA SER A 545 8.70 6.33 16.53
C SER A 545 7.26 5.81 16.67
N LYS A 546 6.80 5.01 15.71
CA LYS A 546 5.45 4.44 15.61
C LYS A 546 5.48 3.24 14.67
N ASP A 547 4.48 2.37 14.75
CA ASP A 547 4.36 1.24 13.83
C ASP A 547 4.14 1.74 12.41
N SER A 548 4.82 1.13 11.45
CA SER A 548 4.87 1.62 10.06
C SER A 548 5.01 0.49 9.06
N GLU A 549 4.27 0.62 7.96
CA GLU A 549 4.32 -0.26 6.79
C GLU A 549 4.73 0.58 5.58
N LEU A 550 5.56 0.02 4.70
CA LEU A 550 6.02 0.71 3.50
C LEU A 550 4.91 0.66 2.41
N PRO A 551 4.28 1.79 2.05
CA PRO A 551 3.30 1.83 0.96
C PRO A 551 3.99 1.72 -0.40
N ARG A 552 3.24 1.42 -1.47
CA ARG A 552 3.81 1.34 -2.83
C ARG A 552 4.34 2.69 -3.31
N GLU A 553 5.28 2.67 -4.26
CA GLU A 553 5.83 3.89 -4.87
C GLU A 553 4.73 4.77 -5.48
N GLN A 554 3.75 4.16 -6.17
CA GLN A 554 2.63 4.87 -6.78
C GLN A 554 1.70 5.51 -5.73
N GLU A 555 1.51 4.84 -4.59
CA GLU A 555 0.72 5.37 -3.48
C GLU A 555 1.41 6.56 -2.79
N ILE A 556 2.74 6.48 -2.65
CA ILE A 556 3.57 7.57 -2.12
C ILE A 556 3.48 8.80 -3.04
N ALA A 557 3.65 8.60 -4.35
CA ALA A 557 3.53 9.65 -5.34
C ALA A 557 2.14 10.30 -5.34
N ALA A 558 1.10 9.48 -5.36
CA ALA A 558 -0.28 9.96 -5.34
C ALA A 558 -0.59 10.75 -4.06
N ALA A 559 -0.11 10.30 -2.90
CA ALA A 559 -0.30 11.02 -1.65
C ALA A 559 0.43 12.37 -1.64
N LEU A 560 1.68 12.45 -2.13
CA LEU A 560 2.45 13.70 -2.23
C LEU A 560 1.64 14.80 -2.94
N LEU A 561 0.98 14.45 -4.04
CA LEU A 561 0.19 15.37 -4.87
C LEU A 561 -1.10 15.87 -4.21
N ARG A 562 -1.50 15.27 -3.08
CA ARG A 562 -2.70 15.64 -2.31
C ARG A 562 -2.36 16.48 -1.06
N PHE A 563 -1.08 16.68 -0.74
CA PHE A 563 -0.69 17.54 0.38
C PHE A 563 -0.87 19.01 0.06
N GLU A 564 -1.38 19.77 1.02
CA GLU A 564 -1.45 21.21 0.95
C GLU A 564 -1.03 21.88 2.26
N ASN A 565 -0.66 23.15 2.15
CA ASN A 565 -0.56 24.01 3.31
C ASN A 565 -1.94 24.33 3.87
N PRO A 566 -2.07 24.52 5.20
CA PRO A 566 -3.33 24.91 5.78
C PRO A 566 -3.79 26.23 5.14
N PRO A 567 -5.10 26.46 5.00
CA PRO A 567 -5.61 27.74 4.52
C PRO A 567 -5.01 28.86 5.38
N LYS A 568 -4.44 29.89 4.72
CA LYS A 568 -4.00 31.09 5.42
C LYS A 568 -5.25 31.71 6.07
N PRO A 569 -5.21 32.05 7.37
CA PRO A 569 -6.36 32.59 8.08
C PRO A 569 -6.85 33.91 7.48
#